data_AF-A0A0X3BIV6-F1
#
_entry.id   AF-A0A0X3BIV6-F1
#
_cell.length_a   1.000
_cell.length_b   1.000
_cell.length_c   1.000
_cell.angle_alpha   90.00
_cell.angle_beta   90.00
_cell.angle_gamma   90.00
#
_symmetry.space_group_name_H-M   'P 1'
#
loop_
_entity.id
_entity.type
_entity.pdbx_description
1 polymer ?
#
loop_
_entity_poly.entity_id
_entity_poly.type
_entity_poly.pdbx_seq_one_letter_code
_entity_poly.pdbx_strand_id
1 'polypeptide(L)' 'MKVYTIDATTIALEELGVPITNTTLMGAFAAATGEIKLESLEHALRNRFSGSMADKNVRAAERAYNLIGGAA' A
#
# COMPACT_ATOMS: atom_id res chain seq x y z
N MET A 1 -8.35 -19.56 -9.82
CA MET A 1 -8.17 -18.60 -8.71
C MET A 1 -6.74 -18.08 -8.79
N LYS A 2 -6.54 -16.76 -8.94
CA LYS A 2 -5.21 -16.16 -8.87
C LYS A 2 -4.90 -15.82 -7.41
N VAL A 3 -3.70 -16.13 -6.95
CA VAL A 3 -3.24 -15.86 -5.58
C VAL A 3 -2.03 -14.94 -5.67
N TYR A 4 -2.07 -13.85 -4.93
CA TYR A 4 -0.98 -12.89 -4.81
C TYR A 4 -0.51 -12.87 -3.35
N THR A 5 0.80 -12.86 -3.14
CA THR A 5 1.41 -12.88 -1.81
C THR A 5 2.43 -11.75 -1.70
N ILE A 6 2.41 -11.04 -0.58
CA ILE A 6 3.41 -10.02 -0.24
C ILE A 6 3.82 -10.16 1.23
N ASP A 7 5.07 -9.81 1.53
CA ASP A 7 5.51 -9.62 2.92
C ASP A 7 5.11 -8.23 3.41
N ALA A 8 3.84 -8.08 3.76
CA ALA A 8 3.29 -6.80 4.19
C ALA A 8 3.91 -6.32 5.52
N THR A 9 4.34 -7.25 6.38
CA THR A 9 4.93 -6.92 7.68
C THR A 9 6.30 -6.27 7.52
N THR A 10 7.16 -6.83 6.67
CA THR A 10 8.47 -6.23 6.37
C THR A 10 8.31 -4.86 5.73
N ILE A 11 7.40 -4.71 4.76
CA ILE A 11 7.12 -3.40 4.14
C ILE A 11 6.63 -2.38 5.18
N ALA A 12 5.71 -2.78 6.06
CA ALA A 12 5.21 -1.89 7.11
C ALA A 12 6.33 -1.47 8.08
N LEU A 13 7.20 -2.40 8.48
CA LEU A 13 8.34 -2.08 9.35
C LEU A 13 9.32 -1.12 8.67
N GLU A 14 9.63 -1.31 7.40
CA GLU A 14 10.57 -0.48 6.66
C GLU A 14 10.02 0.92 6.35
N GLU A 15 8.75 1.03 5.94
CA GLU A 15 8.16 2.32 5.55
C GLU A 15 7.56 3.10 6.72
N LEU A 16 6.87 2.41 7.64
CA LEU A 16 6.14 3.04 8.75
C LEU A 16 6.98 3.06 10.03
N GLY A 17 7.78 2.02 10.26
CA GLY A 17 8.50 1.76 11.52
C GLY A 17 7.70 0.92 12.53
N VAL A 18 6.50 0.47 12.15
CA VAL A 18 5.60 -0.35 12.98
C VAL A 18 4.96 -1.44 12.14
N PRO A 19 4.65 -2.62 12.71
CA PRO A 19 4.11 -3.76 11.95
C PRO A 19 2.59 -3.63 11.70
N ILE A 20 2.14 -2.48 11.19
CA ILE A 20 0.73 -2.21 10.85
C ILE A 20 0.59 -2.28 9.33
N THR A 21 -0.08 -3.31 8.83
CA THR A 21 -0.03 -3.70 7.41
C THR A 21 -1.20 -3.21 6.57
N ASN A 22 -2.16 -2.49 7.15
CA ASN A 22 -3.41 -2.12 6.49
C ASN A 22 -3.21 -1.33 5.18
N THR A 23 -2.38 -0.28 5.19
CA THR A 23 -2.14 0.57 4.01
C THR A 23 -1.33 -0.14 2.94
N THR A 24 -0.36 -0.95 3.35
CA THR A 24 0.37 -1.89 2.48
C THR A 24 -0.59 -2.86 1.78
N LEU A 25 -1.50 -3.51 2.51
CA LEU A 25 -2.46 -4.44 1.93
C LEU A 25 -3.48 -3.75 1.02
N MET A 26 -3.87 -2.50 1.31
CA MET A 26 -4.71 -1.71 0.39
C MET A 26 -4.02 -1.43 -0.95
N GLY A 27 -2.72 -1.12 -0.93
CA GLY A 27 -1.93 -0.96 -2.15
C GLY A 27 -1.86 -2.23 -2.99
N ALA A 28 -1.57 -3.38 -2.34
CA ALA A 28 -1.58 -4.68 -3.01
C ALA A 28 -2.95 -5.05 -3.58
N PHE A 29 -4.03 -4.78 -2.83
CA PHE A 29 -5.40 -5.03 -3.29
C PHE A 29 -5.74 -4.18 -4.52
N ALA A 30 -5.40 -2.89 -4.49
CA ALA A 30 -5.61 -1.98 -5.61
C ALA A 30 -4.93 -2.49 -6.88
N ALA A 31 -3.66 -2.91 -6.79
CA ALA A 31 -2.93 -3.47 -7.94
C ALA A 31 -3.48 -4.83 -8.41
N ALA A 32 -3.85 -5.71 -7.49
CA ALA A 32 -4.33 -7.06 -7.84
C ALA A 32 -5.70 -7.04 -8.54
N THR A 33 -6.54 -6.06 -8.19
CA THR A 33 -7.94 -6.01 -8.63
C THR A 33 -8.20 -4.96 -9.72
N GLY A 34 -7.45 -3.86 -9.72
CA GLY A 34 -7.72 -2.70 -10.59
C GLY A 34 -8.97 -1.90 -10.21
N GLU A 35 -9.66 -2.26 -9.12
CA GLU A 35 -10.89 -1.60 -8.65
C GLU A 35 -10.62 -0.23 -8.02
N ILE A 36 -9.39 0.00 -7.58
CA ILE A 36 -8.96 1.24 -6.92
C ILE A 36 -7.75 1.78 -7.68
N LYS A 37 -7.85 3.03 -8.14
CA LYS A 37 -6.72 3.77 -8.70
C LYS A 37 -5.74 4.14 -7.59
N LEU A 38 -4.45 4.01 -7.84
CA LEU A 38 -3.41 4.35 -6.88
C LEU A 38 -3.54 5.81 -6.41
N GLU A 39 -3.81 6.74 -7.34
CA GLU A 39 -3.96 8.17 -7.04
C GLU A 39 -5.16 8.44 -6.11
N SER A 40 -6.24 7.68 -6.25
CA SER A 40 -7.41 7.77 -5.36
C SER A 40 -7.09 7.25 -3.96
N LEU A 41 -6.33 6.16 -3.87
CA LEU A 41 -5.85 5.63 -2.59
C LEU A 41 -4.92 6.63 -1.89
N GLU A 42 -3.97 7.22 -2.63
CA GLU A 42 -3.08 8.26 -2.10
C GLU A 42 -3.85 9.45 -1.55
N HIS A 43 -4.84 9.95 -2.31
CA HIS A 43 -5.68 11.05 -1.86
C HIS A 43 -6.43 10.72 -0.57
N ALA A 44 -7.01 9.52 -0.47
CA ALA A 44 -7.68 9.06 0.75
C ALA A 44 -6.74 8.97 1.95
N LEU A 45 -5.51 8.46 1.75
CA LEU A 45 -4.50 8.36 2.80
C LEU A 45 -4.03 9.74 3.27
N ARG A 46 -3.85 10.69 2.35
CA ARG A 46 -3.49 12.08 2.66
C ARG A 46 -4.62 12.85 3.35
N ASN A 47 -5.87 12.49 3.12
CA ASN A 47 -7.01 13.04 3.87
C ASN A 47 -7.13 12.42 5.26
N ARG A 48 -6.74 11.14 5.44
CA ARG A 48 -6.88 10.41 6.70
C ARG A 48 -5.74 10.66 7.69
N PHE A 49 -4.53 10.84 7.19
CA PHE A 49 -3.32 11.02 7.98
C PHE A 49 -2.68 12.37 7.68
N SER A 50 -1.88 12.90 8.59
CA SER A 50 -1.22 14.20 8.45
C SER A 50 0.30 14.09 8.54
N GLY A 51 1.00 15.05 7.91
CA GLY A 51 2.46 15.16 7.94
C GLY A 51 3.17 13.88 7.49
N SER A 52 4.25 13.52 8.20
CA SER A 52 5.08 12.37 7.86
C SER A 52 4.34 11.03 7.91
N MET A 53 3.26 10.93 8.69
CA MET A 53 2.43 9.72 8.73
C MET A 53 1.68 9.52 7.41
N ALA A 54 1.21 10.60 6.76
CA ALA A 54 0.58 10.50 5.45
C ALA A 54 1.57 9.97 4.41
N ASP A 55 2.77 10.56 4.36
CA ASP A 55 3.79 10.17 3.38
C ASP A 55 4.27 8.72 3.59
N LYS A 56 4.46 8.28 4.84
CA LYS A 56 4.83 6.90 5.14
C LYS A 56 3.74 5.90 4.72
N ASN A 57 2.46 6.22 4.98
CA ASN A 57 1.34 5.36 4.58
C ASN A 57 1.18 5.31 3.06
N VAL A 58 1.37 6.43 2.37
CA VAL A 58 1.38 6.48 0.91
C VAL A 58 2.50 5.60 0.35
N ARG A 59 3.74 5.74 0.82
CA ARG A 59 4.86 4.89 0.36
C ARG A 59 4.64 3.41 0.62
N ALA A 60 4.09 3.06 1.78
CA ALA A 60 3.77 1.66 2.10
C ALA A 60 2.74 1.07 1.13
N ALA A 61 1.71 1.82 0.77
CA ALA A 61 0.71 1.41 -0.21
C ALA A 61 1.29 1.35 -1.63
N GLU A 62 2.00 2.38 -2.06
CA GLU A 62 2.62 2.47 -3.39
C GLU A 62 3.64 1.34 -3.61
N ARG A 63 4.50 1.05 -2.62
CA ARG A 63 5.45 -0.06 -2.69
C ARG A 63 4.75 -1.40 -2.89
N ALA A 64 3.68 -1.65 -2.15
CA ALA A 64 2.89 -2.88 -2.31
C ALA A 64 2.15 -2.94 -3.65
N TYR A 65 1.63 -1.80 -4.12
CA TYR A 65 1.01 -1.68 -5.43
C TYR A 65 2.01 -2.06 -6.53
N ASN A 66 3.23 -1.53 -6.49
CA ASN A 66 4.27 -1.78 -7.49
C ASN A 66 4.75 -3.24 -7.48
N LEU A 67 4.84 -3.89 -6.31
CA LEU A 67 5.24 -5.31 -6.21
C LEU A 67 4.22 -6.25 -6.87
N ILE A 68 2.94 -5.91 -6.82
CA ILE A 68 1.87 -6.69 -7.48
C ILE A 68 1.67 -6.28 -8.93
N GLY A 69 1.64 -4.98 -9.21
CA GLY A 69 1.41 -4.41 -10.55
C GLY A 69 2.56 -4.65 -11.52
N GLY A 70 3.79 -4.79 -11.03
CA GLY A 70 4.95 -5.24 -11.82
C GLY A 70 4.99 -6.76 -12.06
N ALA A 71 4.10 -7.53 -11.43
CA ALA A 71 3.98 -8.98 -11.57
C ALA A 71 2.81 -9.42 -12.48
N ALA A 72 2.15 -8.46 -13.16
CA ALA A 72 1.04 -8.67 -14.08
C ALA A 72 1.49 -8.71 -15.54
#